data_AF-A0A7N2MXM7-F1
#
_entry.id   AF-A0A7N2MXM7-F1
#
_cell.length_a   1.000
_cell.length_b   1.000
_cell.length_c   1.000
_cell.angle_alpha   90.00
_cell.angle_beta   90.00
_cell.angle_gamma   90.00
#
_symmetry.space_group_name_H-M   'P 1'
#
loop_
_entity.id
_entity.type
_entity.pdbx_description
1 polymer ?
#
loop_
_entity_poly.entity_id
_entity_poly.type
_entity_poly.pdbx_seq_one_letter_code
_entity_poly.pdbx_strand_id
1 'polypeptide(L)'
;MLKNFMIKTAHQSIEYKIIGLSDSRCKDQLFDMRVKNGDGANKGHSVAISVYDYFLQHYNIQLQYSAYMPCVDVGKPERPKYLPLELCTLIPDQCYTKALSLMQRASLAKKSRPNPQARVRTLIDAVGNQKDDPVLAEFHISIEKQLTQVEGRILETPKLKVGNNEDCIPCNGRWNFNSKKLYEPTRIERWVVVNFLTPRETFLFSQELINCGRDMGIVVYTTRLFLSTYIYQPFSYLMISLINAAY
;
A
#
# COMPACT_ATOMS: atom_id res chain seq x y z
N MET A 1 -11.12 -10.25 1.57
CA MET A 1 -11.79 -9.80 0.32
C MET A 1 -11.05 -10.36 -0.90
N LEU A 2 -11.37 -11.60 -1.30
CA LEU A 2 -10.73 -12.39 -2.37
C LEU A 2 -11.26 -12.08 -3.78
N LYS A 3 -12.21 -11.14 -3.90
CA LYS A 3 -12.80 -10.73 -5.17
C LYS A 3 -11.73 -10.25 -6.16
N ASN A 4 -11.91 -10.64 -7.42
CA ASN A 4 -11.07 -10.35 -8.58
C ASN A 4 -9.78 -11.14 -8.74
N PHE A 5 -9.40 -11.99 -7.79
CA PHE A 5 -8.31 -12.93 -8.02
C PHE A 5 -8.72 -14.02 -9.00
N MET A 6 -7.79 -14.43 -9.84
CA MET A 6 -7.89 -15.61 -10.69
C MET A 6 -7.50 -16.86 -9.90
N ILE A 7 -8.29 -17.90 -10.04
CA ILE A 7 -8.04 -19.22 -9.47
C ILE A 7 -8.08 -20.26 -10.58
N LYS A 8 -7.37 -21.36 -10.39
CA LYS A 8 -7.43 -22.56 -11.22
C LYS A 8 -8.04 -23.69 -10.41
N THR A 9 -8.93 -24.45 -11.03
CA THR A 9 -9.58 -25.58 -10.37
C THR A 9 -8.76 -26.86 -10.47
N ALA A 10 -8.63 -27.62 -9.38
CA ALA A 10 -7.89 -28.88 -9.37
C ALA A 10 -8.56 -29.98 -10.20
N HIS A 11 -9.89 -30.06 -10.15
CA HIS A 11 -10.68 -31.14 -10.78
C HIS A 11 -10.81 -31.01 -12.32
N GLN A 12 -10.64 -29.81 -12.87
CA GLN A 12 -10.82 -29.55 -14.32
C GLN A 12 -9.70 -28.72 -14.96
N SER A 13 -8.75 -28.19 -14.17
CA SER A 13 -7.73 -27.25 -14.65
C SER A 13 -8.30 -25.99 -15.34
N ILE A 14 -9.54 -25.60 -15.02
CA ILE A 14 -10.17 -24.41 -15.60
C ILE A 14 -9.90 -23.20 -14.70
N GLU A 15 -9.64 -22.07 -15.34
CA GLU A 15 -9.39 -20.81 -14.68
C GLU A 15 -10.68 -19.98 -14.53
N TYR A 16 -10.84 -19.37 -13.36
CA TYR A 16 -11.99 -18.55 -13.03
C TYR A 16 -11.56 -17.29 -12.28
N LYS A 17 -12.29 -16.20 -12.51
CA LYS A 17 -12.21 -14.99 -11.69
C LYS A 17 -13.19 -15.10 -10.52
N ILE A 18 -12.70 -14.88 -9.30
CA ILE A 18 -13.53 -14.86 -8.09
C ILE A 18 -14.44 -13.62 -8.12
N ILE A 19 -15.74 -13.84 -7.98
CA ILE A 19 -16.73 -12.76 -7.83
C ILE A 19 -17.13 -12.54 -6.36
N GLY A 20 -17.10 -13.60 -5.54
CA GLY A 20 -17.59 -13.60 -4.16
C GLY A 20 -17.31 -14.90 -3.42
N LEU A 21 -17.93 -15.02 -2.25
CA LEU A 21 -18.03 -16.24 -1.46
C LEU A 21 -19.51 -16.45 -1.15
N SER A 22 -19.96 -17.70 -1.14
CA SER A 22 -21.33 -18.04 -0.82
C SER A 22 -21.66 -17.72 0.65
N ASP A 23 -22.92 -17.39 0.93
CA ASP A 23 -23.40 -17.16 2.30
C ASP A 23 -23.53 -18.48 3.09
N SER A 24 -23.84 -19.57 2.39
CA SER A 24 -24.01 -20.91 2.97
C SER A 24 -22.74 -21.76 2.83
N ARG A 25 -22.61 -22.77 3.71
CA ARG A 25 -21.53 -23.77 3.67
C ARG A 25 -21.71 -24.69 2.47
N CYS A 26 -20.65 -25.33 1.95
CA CYS A 26 -20.80 -26.19 0.78
C CYS A 26 -21.72 -27.42 0.98
N LYS A 27 -21.96 -27.87 2.21
CA LYS A 27 -23.00 -28.89 2.51
C LYS A 27 -24.43 -28.38 2.36
N ASP A 28 -24.68 -27.10 2.63
CA ASP A 28 -26.03 -26.51 2.59
C ASP A 28 -26.26 -25.67 1.32
N GLN A 29 -25.19 -25.29 0.63
CA GLN A 29 -25.24 -24.49 -0.58
C GLN A 29 -25.83 -25.33 -1.72
N LEU A 30 -27.07 -25.05 -2.07
CA LEU A 30 -27.77 -25.70 -3.17
C LEU A 30 -27.57 -24.94 -4.49
N PHE A 31 -27.65 -25.66 -5.61
CA PHE A 31 -27.79 -25.07 -6.93
C PHE A 31 -28.61 -25.96 -7.86
N ASP A 32 -29.23 -25.34 -8.87
CA ASP A 32 -30.03 -26.05 -9.86
C ASP A 32 -29.14 -26.74 -10.90
N MET A 33 -29.00 -28.06 -10.75
CA MET A 33 -28.33 -28.90 -11.73
C MET A 33 -29.32 -29.34 -12.82
N ARG A 34 -28.96 -29.11 -14.09
CA ARG A 34 -29.75 -29.61 -15.23
C ARG A 34 -29.45 -31.08 -15.46
N VAL A 35 -30.47 -31.93 -15.39
CA VAL A 35 -30.37 -33.35 -15.76
C VAL A 35 -30.69 -33.48 -17.25
N LYS A 36 -29.82 -34.18 -18.00
CA LYS A 36 -30.12 -34.57 -19.38
C LYS A 36 -30.88 -35.89 -19.35
N ASN A 37 -32.19 -35.85 -19.57
CA ASN A 37 -32.94 -37.06 -19.89
C ASN A 37 -32.75 -37.39 -21.38
N GLY A 38 -32.66 -38.68 -21.71
CA GLY A 38 -32.37 -39.18 -23.05
C GLY A 38 -33.45 -38.93 -24.11
N ASP A 39 -34.58 -38.33 -23.74
CA ASP A 39 -35.71 -38.11 -24.63
C ASP A 39 -35.77 -36.64 -25.05
N GLY A 40 -35.72 -36.40 -26.37
CA GLY A 40 -35.61 -35.09 -27.03
C GLY A 40 -36.77 -34.10 -26.85
N ALA A 41 -37.50 -34.15 -25.75
CA ALA A 41 -38.50 -33.16 -25.37
C ALA A 41 -37.87 -32.10 -24.44
N ASN A 42 -37.61 -30.92 -25.01
CA ASN A 42 -37.02 -29.74 -24.36
C ASN A 42 -37.87 -29.19 -23.18
N LYS A 43 -37.82 -29.85 -22.02
CA LYS A 43 -38.01 -29.23 -20.70
C LYS A 43 -37.06 -29.94 -19.72
N GLY A 44 -35.81 -29.50 -19.68
CA GLY A 44 -34.82 -30.06 -18.77
C GLY A 44 -35.29 -29.94 -17.32
N HIS A 45 -35.48 -31.07 -16.64
CA HIS A 45 -35.77 -31.08 -15.21
C HIS A 45 -34.51 -30.61 -14.46
N SER A 46 -34.66 -29.58 -13.64
CA SER A 46 -33.60 -29.10 -12.75
C SER A 46 -33.81 -29.69 -11.36
N VAL A 47 -32.76 -30.33 -10.83
CA VAL A 47 -32.74 -30.88 -9.48
C VAL A 47 -31.83 -30.03 -8.63
N ALA A 48 -32.32 -29.60 -7.46
CA ALA A 48 -31.50 -28.93 -6.47
C ALA A 48 -30.57 -29.95 -5.80
N ILE A 49 -29.27 -29.72 -5.88
CA ILE A 49 -28.24 -30.56 -5.25
C ILE A 49 -27.27 -29.66 -4.48
N SER A 50 -26.74 -30.16 -3.36
CA SER A 50 -25.71 -29.43 -2.63
C SER A 50 -24.38 -29.45 -3.39
N VAL A 51 -23.54 -28.44 -3.18
CA VAL A 51 -22.18 -28.42 -3.74
C VAL A 51 -21.40 -29.64 -3.25
N TYR A 52 -21.53 -30.01 -1.97
CA TYR A 52 -20.87 -31.20 -1.42
C TYR A 52 -21.29 -32.49 -2.16
N ASP A 53 -22.60 -32.73 -2.28
CA ASP A 53 -23.12 -33.95 -2.90
C ASP A 53 -22.78 -33.99 -4.39
N TYR A 54 -22.79 -32.85 -5.06
CA TYR A 54 -22.39 -32.77 -6.46
C TYR A 54 -20.93 -33.22 -6.67
N PHE A 55 -20.00 -32.69 -5.86
CA PHE A 55 -18.57 -33.07 -5.97
C PHE A 55 -18.31 -34.52 -5.53
N LEU A 56 -19.06 -35.02 -4.55
CA LEU A 56 -18.98 -36.41 -4.12
C LEU A 56 -19.52 -37.37 -5.19
N GLN A 57 -20.69 -37.08 -5.77
CA GLN A 57 -21.36 -37.98 -6.73
C GLN A 57 -20.76 -37.92 -8.14
N HIS A 58 -20.39 -36.73 -8.63
CA HIS A 58 -19.95 -36.56 -10.03
C HIS A 58 -18.44 -36.60 -10.21
N TYR A 59 -17.66 -36.22 -9.19
CA TYR A 59 -16.19 -36.24 -9.27
C TYR A 59 -15.55 -37.26 -8.33
N ASN A 60 -16.34 -37.95 -7.50
CA ASN A 60 -15.85 -38.85 -6.46
C ASN A 60 -14.86 -38.16 -5.51
N ILE A 61 -15.12 -36.87 -5.20
CA ILE A 61 -14.27 -36.06 -4.32
C ILE A 61 -15.00 -35.87 -3.00
N GLN A 62 -14.48 -36.50 -1.94
CA GLN A 62 -14.94 -36.26 -0.58
C GLN A 62 -14.27 -35.00 -0.02
N LEU A 63 -15.02 -33.89 -0.02
CA LEU A 63 -14.56 -32.63 0.57
C LEU A 63 -14.33 -32.80 2.07
N GLN A 64 -13.19 -32.35 2.56
CA GLN A 64 -12.80 -32.50 3.96
C GLN A 64 -13.25 -31.30 4.79
N TYR A 65 -12.49 -30.20 4.74
CA TYR A 65 -12.78 -28.96 5.46
C TYR A 65 -13.73 -28.04 4.69
N SER A 66 -13.71 -28.08 3.36
CA SER A 66 -14.56 -27.23 2.51
C SER A 66 -16.04 -27.51 2.67
N ALA A 67 -16.39 -28.72 3.13
CA ALA A 67 -17.77 -29.09 3.41
C ALA A 67 -18.44 -28.15 4.44
N TYR A 68 -17.65 -27.61 5.38
CA TYR A 68 -18.11 -26.73 6.45
C TYR A 68 -17.76 -25.25 6.22
N MET A 69 -17.24 -24.91 5.04
CA MET A 69 -16.81 -23.56 4.66
C MET A 69 -17.71 -23.01 3.54
N PRO A 70 -17.75 -21.69 3.33
CA PRO A 70 -18.37 -21.12 2.15
C PRO A 70 -17.66 -21.58 0.88
N CYS A 71 -18.40 -21.66 -0.22
CA CYS A 71 -17.87 -21.93 -1.53
C CYS A 71 -17.39 -20.63 -2.20
N VAL A 72 -16.49 -20.77 -3.17
CA VAL A 72 -16.02 -19.66 -4.00
C VAL A 72 -17.00 -19.45 -5.15
N ASP A 73 -17.52 -18.24 -5.25
CA ASP A 73 -18.42 -17.87 -6.33
C ASP A 73 -17.60 -17.43 -7.55
N VAL A 74 -17.89 -18.04 -8.69
CA VAL A 74 -17.26 -17.72 -9.97
C VAL A 74 -18.27 -17.62 -11.11
N GLY A 75 -17.87 -17.01 -12.22
CA GLY A 75 -18.73 -16.87 -13.40
C GLY A 75 -19.62 -15.63 -13.33
N LYS A 76 -20.88 -15.77 -13.71
CA LYS A 76 -21.82 -14.64 -13.79
C LYS A 76 -22.47 -14.37 -12.43
N PRO A 77 -22.57 -13.10 -11.97
CA PRO A 77 -23.21 -12.77 -10.70
C PRO A 77 -24.68 -13.23 -10.58
N GLU A 78 -25.43 -13.22 -11.67
CA GLU A 78 -26.84 -13.65 -11.71
C GLU A 78 -27.03 -15.16 -11.56
N ARG A 79 -26.02 -15.94 -11.96
CA ARG A 79 -26.02 -17.40 -11.88
C ARG A 79 -24.60 -17.88 -11.61
N PRO A 80 -24.12 -17.73 -10.36
CA PRO A 80 -22.76 -18.11 -10.01
C PRO A 80 -22.59 -19.63 -10.12
N LYS A 81 -21.35 -20.05 -10.36
CA LYS A 81 -20.91 -21.41 -10.11
C LYS A 81 -20.22 -21.43 -8.75
N TYR A 82 -20.52 -22.43 -7.95
CA TYR A 82 -19.97 -22.60 -6.62
C TYR A 82 -18.83 -23.63 -6.65
N LEU A 83 -17.65 -23.24 -6.18
CA LEU A 83 -16.47 -24.09 -6.13
C LEU A 83 -16.00 -24.29 -4.69
N PRO A 84 -15.75 -25.54 -4.24
CA PRO A 84 -15.13 -25.79 -2.95
C PRO A 84 -13.74 -25.16 -2.86
N LEU A 85 -13.42 -24.54 -1.72
CA LEU A 85 -12.11 -23.90 -1.48
C LEU A 85 -10.94 -24.87 -1.68
N GLU A 86 -11.09 -26.13 -1.27
CA GLU A 86 -10.13 -27.23 -1.46
C GLU A 86 -9.67 -27.42 -2.90
N LEU A 87 -10.54 -27.10 -3.83
CA LEU A 87 -10.31 -27.33 -5.26
C LEU A 87 -9.82 -26.07 -5.96
N CYS A 88 -9.58 -24.96 -5.25
CA CYS A 88 -9.23 -23.68 -5.83
C CYS A 88 -7.79 -23.29 -5.48
N THR A 89 -6.93 -23.16 -6.50
CA THR A 89 -5.56 -22.68 -6.33
C THR A 89 -5.43 -21.29 -6.94
N LEU A 90 -4.87 -20.32 -6.22
CA LEU A 90 -4.56 -18.99 -6.78
C LEU A 90 -3.54 -19.14 -7.91
N ILE A 91 -3.81 -18.49 -9.04
CA ILE A 91 -2.85 -18.42 -10.15
C ILE A 91 -1.66 -17.55 -9.69
N PRO A 92 -0.40 -17.96 -9.93
CA PRO A 92 0.76 -17.15 -9.58
C PRO A 92 0.81 -15.82 -10.34
N ASP A 93 1.69 -14.92 -9.89
CA ASP A 93 2.06 -13.68 -10.59
C ASP A 93 0.93 -12.67 -10.86
N GLN A 94 -0.12 -12.71 -10.04
CA GLN A 94 -1.20 -11.73 -10.09
C GLN A 94 -0.82 -10.43 -9.34
N CYS A 95 -1.07 -9.28 -9.97
CA CYS A 95 -0.84 -7.98 -9.35
C CYS A 95 -1.82 -7.69 -8.21
N TYR A 96 -1.28 -7.37 -7.03
CA TYR A 96 -2.06 -6.89 -5.90
C TYR A 96 -2.31 -5.37 -6.02
N THR A 97 -3.55 -4.95 -6.23
CA THR A 97 -3.91 -3.54 -6.49
C THR A 97 -4.46 -2.78 -5.30
N LYS A 98 -4.72 -3.47 -4.17
CA LYS A 98 -5.32 -2.84 -3.00
C LYS A 98 -4.27 -2.14 -2.15
N ALA A 99 -4.72 -1.19 -1.33
CA ALA A 99 -3.83 -0.50 -0.39
C ALA A 99 -3.21 -1.49 0.60
N LEU A 100 -1.89 -1.41 0.76
CA LEU A 100 -1.14 -2.18 1.74
C LEU A 100 -1.27 -1.54 3.13
N SER A 101 -1.30 -2.38 4.17
CA SER A 101 -1.25 -1.90 5.56
C SER A 101 0.06 -1.15 5.85
N LEU A 102 0.11 -0.36 6.92
CA LEU A 102 1.32 0.37 7.30
C LEU A 102 2.53 -0.57 7.48
N MET A 103 2.32 -1.73 8.13
CA MET A 103 3.36 -2.74 8.32
C MET A 103 3.82 -3.36 6.99
N GLN A 104 2.88 -3.67 6.09
CA GLN A 104 3.22 -4.20 4.76
C GLN A 104 4.00 -3.16 3.93
N ARG A 105 3.59 -1.89 3.95
CA ARG A 105 4.30 -0.79 3.29
C ARG A 105 5.71 -0.61 3.83
N ALA A 106 5.89 -0.63 5.15
CA ALA A 106 7.20 -0.51 5.78
C ALA A 106 8.12 -1.68 5.40
N SER A 107 7.59 -2.91 5.41
CA SER A 107 8.33 -4.11 4.99
C SER A 107 8.73 -4.04 3.51
N LEU A 108 7.80 -3.66 2.64
CA LEU A 108 8.06 -3.48 1.21
C LEU A 108 9.14 -2.41 0.99
N ALA A 109 9.00 -1.24 1.59
CA ALA A 109 9.98 -0.15 1.47
C ALA A 109 11.38 -0.58 1.93
N LYS A 110 11.48 -1.36 3.01
CA LYS A 110 12.76 -1.91 3.49
C LYS A 110 13.38 -2.89 2.48
N LYS A 111 12.58 -3.79 1.91
CA LYS A 111 13.04 -4.79 0.94
C LYS A 111 13.37 -4.18 -0.43
N SER A 112 12.64 -3.14 -0.86
CA SER A 112 12.82 -2.48 -2.16
C SER A 112 13.98 -1.47 -2.21
N ARG A 113 14.72 -1.29 -1.12
CA ARG A 113 15.86 -0.37 -1.04
C ARG A 113 17.16 -1.12 -0.74
N PRO A 114 17.59 -2.04 -1.63
CA PRO A 114 18.92 -2.63 -1.50
C PRO A 114 19.98 -1.54 -1.60
N ASN A 115 21.12 -1.75 -0.93
CA ASN A 115 22.25 -0.85 -1.10
C ASN A 115 22.71 -0.86 -2.58
N PRO A 116 23.34 0.22 -3.09
CA PRO A 116 23.70 0.32 -4.50
C PRO A 116 24.57 -0.83 -5.01
N GLN A 117 25.50 -1.32 -4.20
CA GLN A 117 26.41 -2.42 -4.56
C GLN A 117 25.66 -3.74 -4.75
N ALA A 118 24.74 -4.07 -3.84
CA ALA A 118 23.88 -5.24 -3.94
C ALA A 118 22.95 -5.12 -5.16
N ARG A 119 22.39 -3.94 -5.42
CA ARG A 119 21.56 -3.70 -6.60
C ARG A 119 22.33 -3.94 -7.90
N VAL A 120 23.56 -3.42 -7.99
CA VAL A 120 24.43 -3.64 -9.15
C VAL A 120 24.74 -5.12 -9.34
N ARG A 121 25.11 -5.84 -8.28
CA ARG A 121 25.34 -7.29 -8.34
C ARG A 121 24.11 -8.05 -8.81
N THR A 122 22.95 -7.80 -8.22
CA THR A 122 21.69 -8.42 -8.64
C THR A 122 21.38 -8.18 -10.12
N LEU A 123 21.66 -6.98 -10.65
CA LEU A 123 21.46 -6.67 -12.07
C LEU A 123 22.45 -7.45 -12.96
N ILE A 124 23.73 -7.44 -12.61
CA ILE A 124 24.77 -8.18 -13.36
C ILE A 124 24.48 -9.68 -13.35
N ASP A 125 24.11 -10.24 -12.20
CA ASP A 125 23.76 -11.66 -12.07
C ASP A 125 22.49 -11.99 -12.88
N ALA A 126 21.48 -11.12 -12.83
CA ALA A 126 20.24 -11.31 -13.58
C ALA A 126 20.48 -11.32 -15.09
N VAL A 127 21.28 -10.38 -15.61
CA VAL A 127 21.62 -10.28 -17.04
C VAL A 127 22.59 -11.40 -17.45
N GLY A 128 23.60 -11.68 -16.62
CA GLY A 128 24.63 -12.68 -16.90
C GLY A 128 24.08 -14.10 -17.02
N ASN A 129 23.04 -14.42 -16.24
CA ASN A 129 22.37 -15.73 -16.26
C ASN A 129 21.29 -15.86 -17.35
N GLN A 130 20.95 -14.79 -18.08
CA GLN A 130 20.05 -14.92 -19.23
C GLN A 130 20.76 -15.66 -20.36
N LYS A 131 20.03 -16.56 -21.01
CA LYS A 131 20.46 -17.18 -22.26
C LYS A 131 20.26 -16.18 -23.39
N ASP A 132 21.08 -16.31 -24.43
CA ASP A 132 20.91 -15.49 -25.62
C ASP A 132 19.55 -15.77 -26.26
N ASP A 133 18.81 -14.71 -26.54
CA ASP A 133 17.46 -14.79 -27.11
C ASP A 133 17.56 -15.07 -28.62
N PRO A 134 16.94 -16.16 -29.12
CA PRO A 134 17.02 -16.52 -30.54
C PRO A 134 16.37 -15.47 -31.45
N VAL A 135 15.36 -14.75 -30.96
CA VAL A 135 14.71 -13.66 -31.71
C VAL A 135 15.68 -12.49 -31.86
N LEU A 136 16.39 -12.11 -30.79
CA LEU A 136 17.38 -11.02 -30.87
C LEU A 136 18.55 -11.36 -31.79
N ALA A 137 18.98 -12.63 -31.79
CA ALA A 137 20.06 -13.11 -32.66
C ALA A 137 19.70 -13.00 -34.15
N GLU A 138 18.45 -13.27 -34.53
CA GLU A 138 17.94 -13.12 -35.90
C GLU A 138 18.06 -11.66 -36.40
N PHE A 139 17.88 -10.69 -35.50
CA PHE A 139 18.06 -9.26 -35.80
C PHE A 139 19.50 -8.77 -35.57
N HIS A 140 20.45 -9.67 -35.32
CA HIS A 140 21.86 -9.36 -35.02
C HIS A 140 22.02 -8.40 -33.81
N ILE A 141 21.12 -8.51 -32.83
CA ILE A 141 21.17 -7.75 -31.58
C ILE A 141 21.85 -8.61 -30.50
N SER A 142 22.88 -8.06 -29.87
CA SER A 142 23.55 -8.65 -28.71
C SER A 142 23.38 -7.77 -27.47
N ILE A 143 23.31 -8.39 -26.29
CA ILE A 143 23.19 -7.69 -25.01
C ILE A 143 24.52 -7.79 -24.27
N GLU A 144 25.12 -6.63 -23.97
CA GLU A 144 26.31 -6.56 -23.11
C GLU A 144 25.95 -6.94 -21.67
N LYS A 145 26.78 -7.79 -21.07
CA LYS A 145 26.53 -8.36 -19.73
C LYS A 145 27.11 -7.49 -18.61
N GLN A 146 28.02 -6.58 -18.96
CA GLN A 146 28.59 -5.61 -18.03
C GLN A 146 27.87 -4.26 -18.10
N LEU A 147 27.86 -3.52 -17.00
CA LEU A 147 27.33 -2.16 -16.99
C LEU A 147 28.25 -1.22 -17.78
N THR A 148 27.65 -0.36 -18.59
CA THR A 148 28.37 0.69 -19.31
C THR A 148 29.10 1.62 -18.33
N GLN A 149 30.40 1.79 -18.54
CA GLN A 149 31.20 2.73 -17.75
C GLN A 149 31.01 4.13 -18.30
N VAL A 150 30.81 5.09 -17.39
CA VAL A 150 30.64 6.50 -17.72
C VAL A 150 31.57 7.33 -16.84
N GLU A 151 32.23 8.31 -17.43
CA GLU A 151 33.04 9.26 -16.68
C GLU A 151 32.13 10.29 -15.99
N GLY A 152 32.19 10.32 -14.67
CA GLY A 152 31.49 11.30 -13.85
C GLY A 152 32.46 12.31 -13.24
N ARG A 153 31.97 13.51 -12.97
CA ARG A 153 32.70 14.53 -12.19
C ARG A 153 31.93 14.88 -10.93
N ILE A 154 32.64 15.01 -9.81
CA ILE A 154 32.08 15.52 -8.56
C ILE A 154 32.31 17.03 -8.56
N LEU A 155 31.23 17.80 -8.57
CA LEU A 155 31.33 19.25 -8.47
C LEU A 155 31.72 19.66 -7.07
N GLU A 156 32.46 20.76 -6.96
CA GLU A 156 32.79 21.34 -5.67
C GLU A 156 31.51 21.75 -4.93
N THR A 157 31.47 21.46 -3.63
CA THR A 157 30.34 21.81 -2.79
C THR A 157 30.22 23.34 -2.69
N PRO A 158 29.06 23.94 -3.00
CA PRO A 158 28.86 25.37 -2.79
C PRO A 158 28.85 25.69 -1.29
N LYS A 159 29.47 26.82 -0.93
CA LYS A 159 29.36 27.37 0.43
C LYS A 159 28.00 28.05 0.60
N LEU A 160 27.32 27.75 1.69
CA LEU A 160 26.09 28.42 2.07
C LEU A 160 26.40 29.56 3.02
N LYS A 161 25.73 30.70 2.85
CA LYS A 161 25.75 31.77 3.85
C LYS A 161 24.63 31.55 4.86
N VAL A 162 24.98 31.59 6.14
CA VAL A 162 24.04 31.54 7.25
C VAL A 162 24.07 32.86 8.03
N GLY A 163 23.33 32.95 9.13
CA GLY A 163 23.30 34.13 9.98
C GLY A 163 24.71 34.56 10.43
N ASN A 164 24.84 35.84 10.76
CA ASN A 164 26.13 36.47 11.06
C ASN A 164 27.16 36.42 9.90
N ASN A 165 26.72 36.16 8.66
CA ASN A 165 27.57 36.04 7.47
C ASN A 165 28.59 34.88 7.53
N GLU A 166 28.34 33.89 8.40
CA GLU A 166 29.16 32.69 8.54
C GLU A 166 28.99 31.75 7.33
N ASP A 167 30.05 31.00 7.01
CA ASP A 167 30.04 29.98 5.97
C ASP A 167 29.60 28.63 6.55
N CYS A 168 28.63 27.98 5.91
CA CYS A 168 28.26 26.59 6.15
C CYS A 168 28.60 25.76 4.91
N ILE A 169 29.47 24.77 5.05
CA ILE A 169 29.86 23.87 3.96
C ILE A 169 29.07 22.57 4.09
N PRO A 170 28.18 22.24 3.15
CA PRO A 170 27.50 20.96 3.13
C PRO A 170 28.46 19.77 3.04
N CYS A 171 28.17 18.70 3.75
CA CYS A 171 28.89 17.43 3.67
C CYS A 171 27.97 16.39 3.01
N ASN A 172 28.42 15.77 1.91
CA ASN A 172 27.64 14.78 1.16
C ASN A 172 26.23 15.27 0.78
N GLY A 173 26.12 16.54 0.35
CA GLY A 173 24.85 17.17 0.00
C GLY A 173 23.91 17.45 1.17
N ARG A 174 24.41 17.38 2.42
CA ARG A 174 23.62 17.61 3.64
C ARG A 174 24.22 18.75 4.46
N TRP A 175 23.35 19.51 5.09
CA TRP A 175 23.71 20.57 6.03
C TRP A 175 22.55 20.73 7.03
N ASN A 176 22.82 21.38 8.16
CA ASN A 176 21.81 21.70 9.16
C ASN A 176 22.14 23.02 9.88
N PHE A 177 21.16 23.51 10.63
CA PHE A 177 21.27 24.73 11.45
C PHE A 177 21.77 24.46 12.87
N ASN A 178 22.42 23.32 13.14
CA ASN A 178 23.00 23.07 14.46
C ASN A 178 24.04 24.16 14.75
N SER A 179 23.83 24.89 15.84
CA SER A 179 24.63 26.04 16.28
C SER A 179 24.78 27.15 15.22
N LYS A 180 23.79 27.31 14.32
CA LYS A 180 23.77 28.36 13.28
C LYS A 180 22.46 29.13 13.31
N LYS A 181 22.52 30.42 12.97
CA LYS A 181 21.34 31.28 12.82
C LYS A 181 20.90 31.35 11.35
N LEU A 182 19.66 31.75 11.12
CA LEU A 182 19.16 32.06 9.78
C LEU A 182 19.90 33.28 9.20
N TYR A 183 20.07 33.29 7.88
CA TYR A 183 20.69 34.41 7.17
C TYR A 183 19.91 35.72 7.41
N GLU A 184 18.58 35.65 7.26
CA GLU A 184 17.64 36.73 7.54
C GLU A 184 16.57 36.26 8.53
N PRO A 185 16.78 36.41 9.84
CA PRO A 185 15.78 36.03 10.83
C PRO A 185 14.65 37.06 10.92
N THR A 186 13.42 36.57 11.11
CA THR A 186 12.22 37.40 11.30
C THR A 186 11.81 37.45 12.77
N ARG A 187 10.97 38.43 13.13
CA ARG A 187 10.36 38.56 14.45
C ARG A 187 8.90 38.10 14.37
N ILE A 188 8.49 37.25 15.30
CA ILE A 188 7.10 36.78 15.42
C ILE A 188 6.50 37.44 16.65
N GLU A 189 5.76 38.51 16.42
CA GLU A 189 5.19 39.34 17.50
C GLU A 189 3.86 38.80 18.02
N ARG A 190 3.03 38.26 17.12
CA ARG A 190 1.68 37.78 17.44
C ARG A 190 1.50 36.35 16.92
N TRP A 191 1.19 35.44 17.82
CA TRP A 191 0.89 34.04 17.51
C TRP A 191 0.06 33.42 18.65
N VAL A 192 -0.66 32.35 18.34
CA VAL A 192 -1.57 31.66 19.26
C VAL A 192 -1.35 30.16 19.12
N VAL A 193 -1.43 29.43 20.23
CA VAL A 193 -1.47 27.96 20.21
C VAL A 193 -2.88 27.48 20.50
N VAL A 194 -3.42 26.70 19.58
CA VAL A 194 -4.71 26.01 19.73
C VAL A 194 -4.44 24.54 19.93
N ASN A 195 -4.76 24.02 21.11
CA ASN A 195 -4.54 22.62 21.46
C ASN A 195 -5.88 21.89 21.61
N PHE A 196 -6.11 20.91 20.72
CA PHE A 196 -7.31 20.06 20.71
C PHE A 196 -7.14 18.78 21.56
N LEU A 197 -5.99 18.62 22.22
CA LEU A 197 -5.64 17.47 23.06
C LEU A 197 -5.50 17.90 24.53
N THR A 198 -4.92 17.02 25.37
CA THR A 198 -4.63 17.26 26.79
C THR A 198 -3.91 18.60 27.01
N PRO A 199 -4.33 19.46 27.97
CA PRO A 199 -3.78 20.81 28.11
C PRO A 199 -2.37 20.82 28.73
N ARG A 200 -1.86 19.67 29.21
CA ARG A 200 -0.69 19.59 30.08
C ARG A 200 0.65 19.96 29.44
N GLU A 201 0.73 20.08 28.11
CA GLU A 201 2.02 20.21 27.42
C GLU A 201 2.14 21.47 26.56
N THR A 202 1.10 22.30 26.47
CA THR A 202 1.11 23.47 25.57
C THR A 202 2.11 24.54 26.01
N PHE A 203 2.26 24.75 27.33
CA PHE A 203 3.23 25.69 27.87
C PHE A 203 4.67 25.26 27.57
N LEU A 204 5.02 24.00 27.87
CA LEU A 204 6.35 23.45 27.59
C LEU A 204 6.68 23.51 26.10
N PHE A 205 5.75 23.10 25.24
CA PHE A 205 5.89 23.23 23.80
C PHE A 205 6.16 24.69 23.38
N SER A 206 5.42 25.65 23.92
CA SER A 206 5.59 27.07 23.59
C SER A 206 6.96 27.60 24.02
N GLN A 207 7.46 27.17 25.18
CA GLN A 207 8.77 27.55 25.68
C GLN A 207 9.90 26.96 24.82
N GLU A 208 9.79 25.68 24.45
CA GLU A 208 10.74 25.01 23.55
C GLU A 208 10.73 25.63 22.15
N LEU A 209 9.56 25.98 21.63
CA LEU A 209 9.44 26.69 20.34
C LEU A 209 10.16 28.05 20.38
N ILE A 210 9.98 28.84 21.45
CA ILE A 210 10.66 30.13 21.62
C ILE A 210 12.18 29.94 21.74
N ASN A 211 12.64 28.94 22.49
CA ASN A 211 14.06 28.64 22.63
C ASN A 211 14.67 28.21 21.29
N CYS A 212 14.03 27.29 20.56
CA CYS A 212 14.44 26.85 19.24
C CYS A 212 14.48 28.02 18.24
N GLY A 213 13.48 28.90 18.29
CA GLY A 213 13.46 30.14 17.50
C GLY A 213 14.67 31.01 17.83
N ARG A 214 14.94 31.26 19.12
CA ARG A 214 16.09 32.07 19.57
C ARG A 214 17.42 31.51 19.08
N ASP A 215 17.60 30.19 19.13
CA ASP A 215 18.82 29.52 18.65
C ASP A 215 19.02 29.72 17.13
N MET A 216 17.93 29.75 16.37
CA MET A 216 17.95 30.07 14.93
C MET A 216 17.99 31.58 14.64
N GLY A 217 17.97 32.44 15.67
CA GLY A 217 17.95 33.89 15.53
C GLY A 217 16.55 34.50 15.35
N ILE A 218 15.49 33.69 15.31
CA ILE A 218 14.10 34.14 15.27
C ILE A 218 13.68 34.64 16.65
N VAL A 219 13.20 35.88 16.73
CA VAL A 219 12.65 36.41 17.97
C VAL A 219 11.16 36.10 18.03
N VAL A 220 10.78 35.11 18.83
CA VAL A 220 9.37 34.77 19.10
C VAL A 220 8.96 35.40 20.43
N TYR A 221 7.99 36.30 20.38
CA TYR A 221 7.46 36.94 21.59
C TYR A 221 6.56 35.97 22.36
N THR A 222 6.49 36.07 23.69
CA THR A 222 5.66 35.17 24.50
C THR A 222 4.19 35.33 24.14
N THR A 223 3.52 34.23 23.75
CA THR A 223 2.08 34.24 23.52
C THR A 223 1.33 34.40 24.84
N ARG A 224 0.28 35.22 24.84
CA ARG A 224 -0.62 35.41 25.99
C ARG A 224 -1.91 34.60 25.87
N LEU A 225 -2.11 33.88 24.77
CA LEU A 225 -3.37 33.22 24.43
C LEU A 225 -3.11 31.73 24.13
N PHE A 226 -3.56 30.87 25.06
CA PHE A 226 -3.64 29.43 24.88
C PHE A 226 -5.11 29.05 24.78
N LEU A 227 -5.55 28.59 23.62
CA LEU A 227 -6.90 28.05 23.44
C LEU A 227 -6.82 26.53 23.59
N SER A 228 -7.19 26.03 24.77
CA SER A 228 -7.42 24.59 24.97
C SER A 228 -8.91 24.33 24.93
N THR A 229 -9.38 23.69 23.86
CA THR A 229 -10.79 23.34 23.72
C THR A 229 -10.92 21.83 23.84
N TYR A 230 -11.18 21.35 25.06
CA TYR A 230 -11.79 20.04 25.27
C TYR A 230 -13.27 20.14 24.94
N ILE A 231 -13.65 20.04 23.66
CA ILE A 231 -15.07 20.10 23.30
C ILE A 231 -15.42 18.98 22.32
N TYR A 232 -16.08 17.97 22.87
CA TYR A 232 -17.06 17.12 22.18
C TYR A 232 -18.25 18.01 21.78
N GLN A 233 -18.18 18.76 20.67
CA GLN A 233 -19.34 19.30 19.91
C GLN A 233 -18.89 20.13 18.69
N PRO A 234 -19.72 20.27 17.64
CA PRO A 234 -19.28 20.67 16.31
C PRO A 234 -18.91 22.17 16.25
N PHE A 235 -17.65 22.40 15.88
CA PHE A 235 -17.00 23.70 15.72
C PHE A 235 -17.42 24.40 14.43
N SER A 236 -17.89 25.65 14.51
CA SER A 236 -17.78 26.58 13.37
C SER A 236 -17.77 28.06 13.78
N TYR A 237 -18.63 28.49 14.71
CA TYR A 237 -18.82 29.93 14.95
C TYR A 237 -17.88 30.56 15.99
N LEU A 238 -17.56 29.85 17.09
CA LEU A 238 -16.78 30.44 18.20
C LEU A 238 -15.28 30.65 17.88
N MET A 239 -14.71 29.83 16.99
CA MET A 239 -13.30 29.92 16.58
C MET A 239 -13.08 31.12 15.66
N ILE A 240 -14.00 31.38 14.74
CA ILE A 240 -13.91 32.53 13.82
C ILE A 240 -14.02 33.85 14.60
N SER A 241 -14.89 33.92 15.63
CA SER A 241 -15.00 35.12 16.47
C SER A 241 -13.75 35.37 17.32
N LEU A 242 -13.11 34.32 17.84
CA LEU A 242 -11.88 34.47 18.64
C LEU A 242 -10.66 34.83 17.79
N ILE A 243 -10.58 34.32 16.56
CA ILE A 243 -9.53 34.68 15.60
C ILE A 243 -9.71 36.13 15.14
N ASN A 244 -10.94 36.55 14.82
CA ASN A 244 -11.22 37.93 14.40
C ASN A 244 -11.05 38.97 15.52
N ALA A 245 -11.14 38.57 16.80
CA ALA A 245 -10.85 39.46 17.93
C ALA A 245 -9.35 39.63 18.22
N ALA A 246 -8.49 38.79 17.63
CA ALA A 246 -7.04 38.79 17.83
C ALA A 246 -6.25 39.52 16.72
N TYR A 247 -6.92 39.94 15.64
CA TYR A 247 -6.39 40.83 14.60
C TYR A 247 -6.69 42.28 14.92
#